data_AF-A0A1H7HIU6-F1
#
_entry.id   AF-A0A1H7HIU6-F1
#
_cell.length_a   1.000
_cell.length_b   1.000
_cell.length_c   1.000
_cell.angle_alpha   90.00
_cell.angle_beta   90.00
_cell.angle_gamma   90.00
#
_symmetry.space_group_name_H-M   'P 1'
#
loop_
_entity.id
_entity.type
_entity.pdbx_description
1 polymer ?
#
loop_
_entity_poly.entity_id
_entity_poly.type
_entity_poly.pdbx_seq_one_letter_code
_entity_poly.pdbx_strand_id
1 'polypeptide(L)'
;MLRPIVLVSALALAAFAAPSYARTTCHLDFKMSGWSAFYKTSSGTGRITCDNGQAIPVKVSAKGGGLTVGKSTVEGTGEFTEVRNINEVLGSYATAEAHAGAEKSSKAQVMTKGEVSLSLAGTGKGWDLGIAFGAFHIDPL
;
A
#
# COMPACT_ATOMS: atom_id res chain seq x y z
N MET A 1 6.69 -0.39 72.41
CA MET A 1 7.54 -1.05 71.38
C MET A 1 6.85 -0.86 70.03
N LEU A 2 7.69 -0.60 69.02
CA LEU A 2 7.49 -0.20 67.63
C LEU A 2 6.29 -0.78 66.81
N ARG A 3 5.80 0.09 65.90
CA ARG A 3 5.40 -0.12 64.48
C ARG A 3 3.97 -0.61 64.14
N PRO A 4 3.44 -0.30 62.92
CA PRO A 4 3.64 0.89 62.08
C PRO A 4 2.34 1.43 61.42
N ILE A 5 2.45 2.68 60.99
CA ILE A 5 1.55 3.43 60.11
C ILE A 5 1.33 2.65 58.79
N VAL A 6 0.08 2.37 58.43
CA VAL A 6 -0.28 1.91 57.07
C VAL A 6 -0.92 3.09 56.33
N LEU A 7 -0.06 3.85 55.64
CA LEU A 7 -0.45 4.78 54.59
C LEU A 7 -0.97 3.97 53.40
N VAL A 8 -2.29 3.87 53.25
CA VAL A 8 -2.90 3.34 52.02
C VAL A 8 -2.90 4.47 51.00
N SER A 9 -1.85 4.49 50.18
CA SER A 9 -1.76 5.32 48.98
C SER A 9 -2.74 4.78 47.94
N ALA A 10 -3.87 5.46 47.75
CA ALA A 10 -4.80 5.19 46.66
C ALA A 10 -4.13 5.52 45.32
N LEU A 11 -3.60 4.49 44.66
CA LEU A 11 -3.00 4.56 43.34
C LEU A 11 -4.12 4.80 42.31
N ALA A 12 -4.19 6.02 41.78
CA ALA A 12 -5.07 6.35 40.66
C ALA A 12 -4.59 5.62 39.40
N LEU A 13 -5.19 4.47 39.09
CA LEU A 13 -5.09 3.86 37.76
C LEU A 13 -5.95 4.66 36.78
N ALA A 14 -5.39 5.72 36.21
CA ALA A 14 -5.88 6.27 34.96
C ALA A 14 -5.58 5.25 33.86
N ALA A 15 -6.57 4.42 33.53
CA ALA A 15 -6.50 3.53 32.37
C ALA A 15 -6.48 4.38 31.10
N PHE A 16 -5.30 4.59 30.52
CA PHE A 16 -5.18 5.10 29.17
C PHE A 16 -5.67 4.02 28.21
N ALA A 17 -6.96 4.08 27.86
CA ALA A 17 -7.48 3.31 26.72
C ALA A 17 -6.83 3.86 25.46
N ALA A 18 -5.83 3.15 24.92
CA ALA A 18 -5.28 3.47 23.62
C ALA A 18 -6.38 3.29 22.57
N PRO A 19 -6.57 4.23 21.62
CA PRO A 19 -7.53 4.06 20.55
C PRO A 19 -7.16 2.82 19.74
N SER A 20 -8.01 1.79 19.78
CA SER A 20 -7.92 0.68 18.84
C SER A 20 -8.36 1.19 17.47
N TYR A 21 -7.42 1.62 16.65
CA TYR A 21 -7.70 1.87 15.23
C TYR A 21 -8.12 0.54 14.61
N ALA A 22 -9.43 0.40 14.36
CA ALA A 22 -9.95 -0.72 13.60
C ALA A 22 -9.23 -0.76 12.25
N ARG A 23 -8.83 -1.96 11.80
CA ARG A 23 -8.25 -2.10 10.47
C ARG A 23 -9.29 -1.61 9.45
N THR A 24 -8.87 -0.73 8.55
CA THR A 24 -9.66 -0.20 7.45
C THR A 24 -9.14 -0.74 6.13
N THR A 25 -10.00 -0.77 5.13
CA THR A 25 -9.59 -0.92 3.73
C THR A 25 -9.37 0.48 3.15
N CYS A 26 -8.42 0.58 2.22
CA CYS A 26 -8.20 1.80 1.45
C CYS A 26 -8.12 1.46 -0.04
N HIS A 27 -8.55 2.39 -0.87
CA HIS A 27 -8.63 2.27 -2.32
C HIS A 27 -7.70 3.30 -2.95
N LEU A 28 -6.89 2.87 -3.91
CA LEU A 28 -6.03 3.72 -4.74
C LEU A 28 -6.63 3.81 -6.13
N ASP A 29 -6.79 5.02 -6.63
CA ASP A 29 -6.97 5.29 -8.05
C ASP A 29 -5.73 6.01 -8.57
N PHE A 30 -5.14 5.54 -9.67
CA PHE A 30 -3.93 6.13 -10.20
C PHE A 30 -3.86 6.15 -11.73
N LYS A 31 -3.07 7.10 -12.22
CA LYS A 31 -2.69 7.21 -13.62
C LYS A 31 -1.20 7.48 -13.72
N MET A 32 -0.53 6.75 -14.59
CA MET A 32 0.90 6.88 -14.81
C MET A 32 1.27 6.73 -16.27
N SER A 33 2.37 7.35 -16.64
CA SER A 33 2.97 7.23 -17.96
C SER A 33 4.44 6.88 -17.83
N GLY A 34 4.91 6.08 -18.76
CA GLY A 34 6.28 5.63 -18.82
C GLY A 34 6.83 5.71 -20.22
N TRP A 35 8.15 5.61 -20.32
CA TRP A 35 8.83 5.28 -21.55
C TRP A 35 9.67 4.04 -21.28
N SER A 36 9.88 3.21 -22.28
CA SER A 36 10.71 2.02 -22.16
C SER A 36 11.60 1.90 -23.37
N ALA A 37 12.90 1.74 -23.12
CA ALA A 37 13.89 1.33 -24.11
C ALA A 37 14.49 -0.04 -23.75
N PHE A 38 14.63 -0.33 -22.45
CA PHE A 38 15.13 -1.61 -21.91
C PHE A 38 14.48 -2.02 -20.58
N TYR A 39 14.18 -1.07 -19.70
CA TYR A 39 13.48 -1.29 -18.43
C TYR A 39 12.16 -0.51 -18.40
N LYS A 40 11.10 -1.09 -17.84
CA LYS A 40 9.85 -0.36 -17.63
C LYS A 40 9.96 0.49 -16.39
N THR A 41 9.98 1.80 -16.60
CA THR A 41 9.75 2.78 -15.54
C THR A 41 8.51 3.58 -15.89
N SER A 42 7.59 3.68 -14.94
CA SER A 42 6.36 4.45 -15.08
C SER A 42 6.17 5.27 -13.82
N SER A 43 5.71 6.51 -13.98
CA SER A 43 5.41 7.39 -12.85
C SER A 43 4.18 8.22 -13.12
N GLY A 44 3.53 8.64 -12.05
CA GLY A 44 2.32 9.43 -12.15
C GLY A 44 1.78 9.78 -10.78
N THR A 45 0.47 9.98 -10.73
CA THR A 45 -0.22 10.44 -9.53
C THR A 45 -1.45 9.59 -9.28
N GLY A 46 -1.90 9.61 -8.04
CA GLY A 46 -3.12 8.94 -7.63
C GLY A 46 -3.71 9.58 -6.40
N ARG A 47 -4.83 9.01 -5.96
CA ARG A 47 -5.51 9.38 -4.73
C ARG A 47 -5.84 8.11 -3.98
N ILE A 48 -5.51 8.10 -2.70
CA ILE A 48 -5.89 7.03 -1.79
C ILE A 48 -7.05 7.51 -0.94
N THR A 49 -8.08 6.70 -0.84
CA THR A 49 -9.29 6.95 -0.03
C THR A 49 -9.56 5.74 0.84
N CYS A 50 -9.71 5.93 2.15
CA CYS A 50 -9.99 4.87 3.10
C CYS A 50 -11.47 4.93 3.53
N ASP A 51 -12.03 3.78 3.91
CA ASP A 51 -13.45 3.65 4.28
C ASP A 51 -13.79 4.46 5.54
N ASN A 52 -12.79 4.76 6.38
CA ASN A 52 -12.89 5.64 7.53
C ASN A 52 -12.94 7.15 7.17
N GLY A 53 -13.02 7.50 5.88
CA GLY A 53 -13.11 8.87 5.37
C GLY A 53 -11.78 9.58 5.18
N GLN A 54 -10.64 8.97 5.53
CA GLN A 54 -9.33 9.55 5.26
C GLN A 54 -9.02 9.51 3.75
N ALA A 55 -8.33 10.53 3.25
CA ALA A 55 -7.83 10.52 1.88
C ALA A 55 -6.53 11.31 1.74
N ILE A 56 -5.65 10.86 0.84
CA ILE A 56 -4.36 11.49 0.58
C ILE A 56 -4.03 11.46 -0.92
N PRO A 57 -3.63 12.59 -1.52
CA PRO A 57 -3.03 12.59 -2.86
C PRO A 57 -1.62 12.00 -2.80
N VAL A 58 -1.28 11.16 -3.76
CA VAL A 58 0.02 10.47 -3.80
C VAL A 58 0.68 10.54 -5.17
N LYS A 59 2.01 10.50 -5.15
CA LYS A 59 2.83 10.20 -6.31
C LYS A 59 3.07 8.70 -6.34
N VAL A 60 2.90 8.10 -7.51
CA VAL A 60 3.13 6.67 -7.70
C VAL A 60 4.23 6.44 -8.71
N SER A 61 5.07 5.45 -8.46
CA SER A 61 6.05 4.99 -9.44
C SER A 61 6.16 3.48 -9.43
N ALA A 62 6.34 2.91 -10.61
CA ALA A 62 6.44 1.47 -10.78
C ALA A 62 7.65 1.12 -11.65
N LYS A 63 8.35 0.07 -11.24
CA LYS A 63 9.48 -0.50 -11.98
C LYS A 63 9.21 -1.97 -12.24
N GLY A 64 9.39 -2.39 -13.48
CA GLY A 64 9.16 -3.77 -13.91
C GLY A 64 10.10 -4.22 -15.02
N GLY A 65 10.18 -5.53 -15.21
CA GLY A 65 10.94 -6.14 -16.29
C GLY A 65 10.07 -6.36 -17.53
N GLY A 66 10.58 -6.05 -18.72
CA GLY A 66 9.90 -6.38 -19.96
C GLY A 66 10.45 -5.65 -21.18
N LEU A 67 10.46 -6.34 -22.32
CA LEU A 67 11.00 -5.90 -23.61
C LEU A 67 10.06 -4.97 -24.38
N THR A 68 9.32 -4.10 -23.70
CA THR A 68 8.43 -3.17 -24.39
C THR A 68 9.22 -1.93 -24.76
N VAL A 69 9.23 -1.55 -26.03
CA VAL A 69 9.88 -0.33 -26.50
C VAL A 69 8.79 0.70 -26.82
N GLY A 70 8.89 1.90 -26.26
CA GLY A 70 7.99 3.02 -26.53
C GLY A 70 7.32 3.63 -25.30
N LYS A 71 6.42 4.60 -25.55
CA LYS A 71 5.61 5.26 -24.53
C LYS A 71 4.46 4.37 -24.08
N SER A 72 4.24 4.33 -22.76
CA SER A 72 3.13 3.64 -22.12
C SER A 72 2.29 4.62 -21.31
N THR A 73 0.99 4.37 -21.28
CA THR A 73 0.06 5.02 -20.34
C THR A 73 -0.75 3.91 -19.69
N VAL A 74 -0.83 3.96 -18.36
CA VAL A 74 -1.53 2.98 -17.54
C VAL A 74 -2.45 3.74 -16.60
N GLU A 75 -3.69 3.29 -16.55
CA GLU A 75 -4.68 3.68 -15.53
C GLU A 75 -5.00 2.43 -14.72
N GLY A 76 -5.11 2.57 -13.42
CA GLY A 76 -5.33 1.43 -12.55
C GLY A 76 -5.91 1.78 -11.20
N THR A 77 -6.30 0.73 -10.51
CA THR A 77 -6.87 0.76 -9.17
C THR A 77 -6.08 -0.15 -8.25
N GLY A 78 -6.12 0.13 -6.96
CA GLY A 78 -5.49 -0.68 -5.93
C GLY A 78 -6.38 -0.80 -4.70
N GLU A 79 -6.30 -1.92 -4.01
CA GLU A 79 -6.95 -2.14 -2.73
C GLU A 79 -5.90 -2.50 -1.68
N PHE A 80 -5.84 -1.71 -0.61
CA PHE A 80 -5.03 -1.97 0.56
C PHE A 80 -5.86 -2.62 1.64
N THR A 81 -5.34 -3.71 2.19
CA THR A 81 -5.93 -4.39 3.35
C THR A 81 -4.96 -4.34 4.53
N GLU A 82 -5.52 -4.55 5.72
CA GLU A 82 -4.81 -4.49 7.00
C GLU A 82 -4.24 -3.11 7.39
N VAL A 83 -4.82 -2.02 6.86
CA VAL A 83 -4.37 -0.64 7.14
C VAL A 83 -4.92 -0.16 8.47
N ARG A 84 -4.09 0.37 9.37
CA ARG A 84 -4.53 0.98 10.64
C ARG A 84 -4.54 2.50 10.57
N ASN A 85 -3.67 3.07 9.75
CA ASN A 85 -3.55 4.50 9.49
C ASN A 85 -3.24 4.74 8.01
N ILE A 86 -3.82 5.78 7.40
CA ILE A 86 -3.58 6.09 5.98
C ILE A 86 -2.09 6.26 5.65
N ASN A 87 -1.22 6.69 6.57
CA ASN A 87 0.21 6.79 6.31
C ASN A 87 0.90 5.43 6.12
N GLU A 88 0.31 4.35 6.62
CA GLU A 88 0.83 2.99 6.45
C GLU A 88 0.71 2.49 5.01
N VAL A 89 -0.03 3.17 4.14
CA VAL A 89 -0.08 2.85 2.70
C VAL A 89 1.13 3.42 1.94
N LEU A 90 1.89 4.35 2.52
CA LEU A 90 3.02 5.02 1.87
C LEU A 90 4.29 4.16 1.92
N GLY A 91 5.10 4.18 0.86
CA GLY A 91 6.36 3.47 0.77
C GLY A 91 6.39 2.41 -0.33
N SER A 92 7.22 1.39 -0.12
CA SER A 92 7.65 0.43 -1.14
C SER A 92 6.94 -0.90 -1.04
N TYR A 93 6.26 -1.29 -2.11
CA TYR A 93 5.63 -2.60 -2.27
C TYR A 93 6.43 -3.43 -3.25
N ALA A 94 6.66 -4.68 -2.89
CA ALA A 94 7.29 -5.68 -3.76
C ALA A 94 6.32 -6.84 -3.99
N THR A 95 6.49 -7.52 -5.11
CA THR A 95 5.81 -8.79 -5.35
C THR A 95 6.18 -9.79 -4.27
N ALA A 96 5.18 -10.31 -3.56
CA ALA A 96 5.41 -11.44 -2.67
C ALA A 96 5.61 -12.68 -3.54
N GLU A 97 6.86 -13.15 -3.68
CA GLU A 97 7.20 -14.38 -4.41
C GLU A 97 6.69 -15.67 -3.70
N ALA A 98 5.87 -15.54 -2.65
CA ALA A 98 5.58 -16.64 -1.73
C ALA A 98 4.57 -17.69 -2.23
N HIS A 99 3.87 -17.49 -3.35
CA HIS A 99 2.99 -18.55 -3.90
C HIS A 99 3.08 -18.61 -5.42
N ALA A 100 4.07 -19.36 -5.91
CA ALA A 100 4.03 -19.95 -7.23
C ALA A 100 2.72 -20.77 -7.38
N GLY A 101 1.76 -20.26 -8.15
CA GLY A 101 0.61 -21.06 -8.61
C GLY A 101 -0.78 -20.43 -8.50
N ALA A 102 -0.95 -19.23 -7.96
CA ALA A 102 -2.26 -18.57 -8.02
C ALA A 102 -2.34 -17.65 -9.25
N GLU A 103 -2.85 -18.17 -10.36
CA GLU A 103 -3.36 -17.38 -11.49
C GLU A 103 -4.53 -16.49 -11.03
N LYS A 104 -4.27 -15.43 -10.27
CA LYS A 104 -5.32 -14.45 -9.95
C LYS A 104 -5.46 -13.46 -11.08
N SER A 105 -6.07 -13.92 -12.17
CA SER A 105 -6.49 -13.16 -13.36
C SER A 105 -5.35 -12.41 -14.05
N SER A 106 -5.26 -12.47 -15.38
CA SER A 106 -4.19 -11.87 -16.19
C SER A 106 -4.02 -10.34 -16.05
N LYS A 107 -4.76 -9.68 -15.15
CA LYS A 107 -4.82 -8.23 -14.96
C LYS A 107 -4.69 -7.75 -13.50
N ALA A 108 -4.53 -8.64 -12.51
CA ALA A 108 -4.40 -8.25 -11.11
C ALA A 108 -3.11 -8.81 -10.48
N GLN A 109 -2.45 -8.01 -9.64
CA GLN A 109 -1.16 -8.30 -9.03
C GLN A 109 -1.21 -7.97 -7.55
N VAL A 110 -0.80 -8.92 -6.69
CA VAL A 110 -0.73 -8.68 -5.24
C VAL A 110 0.71 -8.38 -4.85
N MET A 111 0.87 -7.34 -4.03
CA MET A 111 2.14 -6.85 -3.50
C MET A 111 2.03 -6.68 -1.99
N THR A 112 3.15 -6.70 -1.28
CA THR A 112 3.15 -6.59 0.19
C THR A 112 4.20 -5.61 0.68
N LYS A 113 3.92 -4.99 1.84
CA LYS A 113 4.84 -4.15 2.60
C LYS A 113 4.57 -4.34 4.09
N GLY A 114 5.41 -5.14 4.75
CA GLY A 114 5.15 -5.54 6.12
C GLY A 114 3.83 -6.29 6.21
N GLU A 115 2.92 -5.81 7.07
CA GLU A 115 1.57 -6.38 7.23
C GLU A 115 0.58 -5.88 6.15
N VAL A 116 0.85 -4.74 5.48
CA VAL A 116 -0.08 -4.18 4.50
C VAL A 116 0.03 -4.93 3.17
N SER A 117 -1.10 -5.48 2.72
CA SER A 117 -1.22 -6.07 1.38
C SER A 117 -1.87 -5.09 0.41
N LEU A 118 -1.35 -5.01 -0.82
CA LEU A 118 -1.85 -4.20 -1.91
C LEU A 118 -2.23 -5.12 -3.08
N SER A 119 -3.50 -5.16 -3.45
CA SER A 119 -3.96 -5.78 -4.69
C SER A 119 -4.10 -4.70 -5.76
N LEU A 120 -3.31 -4.78 -6.83
CA LEU A 120 -3.22 -3.79 -7.91
C LEU A 120 -3.85 -4.34 -9.18
N ALA A 121 -4.71 -3.56 -9.82
CA ALA A 121 -5.26 -3.85 -11.13
C ALA A 121 -5.04 -2.66 -12.06
N GLY A 122 -4.95 -2.90 -13.37
CA GLY A 122 -4.67 -1.85 -14.33
C GLY A 122 -5.17 -2.20 -15.73
N THR A 123 -5.17 -1.19 -16.58
CA THR A 123 -5.44 -1.32 -18.02
C THR A 123 -4.55 -0.35 -18.79
N GLY A 124 -4.31 -0.65 -20.07
CA GLY A 124 -3.64 0.27 -20.98
C GLY A 124 -2.36 -0.28 -21.59
N LYS A 125 -1.74 0.55 -22.43
CA LYS A 125 -0.62 0.19 -23.32
C LYS A 125 0.64 -0.06 -22.49
N GLY A 126 0.77 -1.28 -21.96
CA GLY A 126 1.88 -1.70 -21.12
C GLY A 126 1.50 -2.61 -19.95
N TRP A 127 0.25 -2.57 -19.50
CA TRP A 127 -0.31 -3.47 -18.47
C TRP A 127 -0.81 -4.78 -19.08
N ASP A 128 -1.53 -4.70 -20.21
CA ASP A 128 -2.11 -5.85 -20.91
C ASP A 128 -1.08 -6.83 -21.53
N LEU A 129 0.22 -6.49 -21.47
CA LEU A 129 1.31 -7.35 -21.96
C LEU A 129 1.83 -8.32 -20.89
N GLY A 130 1.11 -8.50 -19.78
CA GLY A 130 1.50 -9.43 -18.70
C GLY A 130 2.76 -8.99 -17.94
N ILE A 131 3.11 -7.70 -18.02
CA ILE A 131 4.32 -7.18 -17.38
C ILE A 131 3.96 -6.74 -15.96
N ALA A 132 4.14 -7.69 -15.05
CA ALA A 132 4.11 -7.47 -13.61
C ALA A 132 5.15 -6.41 -13.22
N PHE A 133 4.74 -5.43 -12.39
CA PHE A 133 5.70 -4.51 -11.78
C PHE A 133 6.39 -5.24 -10.63
N GLY A 134 7.73 -5.32 -10.64
CA GLY A 134 8.47 -5.94 -9.54
C GLY A 134 8.46 -5.08 -8.28
N ALA A 135 8.40 -3.76 -8.46
CA ALA A 135 8.32 -2.78 -7.38
C ALA A 135 7.34 -1.66 -7.70
N PHE A 136 6.55 -1.27 -6.69
CA PHE A 136 5.60 -0.17 -6.73
C PHE A 136 5.84 0.73 -5.51
N HIS A 137 6.12 2.01 -5.74
CA HIS A 137 6.39 2.99 -4.70
C HIS A 137 5.33 4.06 -4.67
N ILE A 138 4.95 4.45 -3.45
CA ILE A 138 3.91 5.43 -3.16
C ILE A 138 4.48 6.49 -2.23
N ASP A 139 4.53 7.73 -2.69
CA ASP A 139 4.98 8.88 -1.90
C ASP A 139 3.83 9.88 -1.73
N PRO A 140 3.78 10.62 -0.61
CA PRO A 140 2.84 11.73 -0.49
C PRO A 140 3.15 12.80 -1.56
N LEU A 141 2.10 13.43 -2.09
CA LEU A 141 2.24 14.56 -3.02
C LEU A 141 2.62 15.86 -2.28
#